data_AF-A0A947G0U7-F1
#
_entry.id   AF-A0A947G0U7-F1
#
_cell.length_a   1.000
_cell.length_b   1.000
_cell.length_c   1.000
_cell.angle_alpha   90.00
_cell.angle_beta   90.00
_cell.angle_gamma   90.00
#
_symmetry.space_group_name_H-M   'P 1'
#
loop_
_entity.id
_entity.type
_entity.pdbx_description
1 polymer ?
#
loop_
_entity_poly.entity_id
_entity_poly.type
_entity_poly.pdbx_seq_one_letter_code
_entity_poly.pdbx_strand_id
1 'polypeptide(L)'
;MNLKKSVLAGMAVVMLLFVGCGEDKEVAEFNKPALYWYQQIANSITHGNLDKADAYYISLKSEHMRSPLMPTSLMMLAHAHMNKEEYLLANYYLDEYNKRFGEYESREYTDFMKLKASFLGVKDVYKDQKLIIDSIATAKVYINRYPGSPYAPLVDTMLIRLHMSQYLL
;
A
#
# COMPACT_ATOMS: atom_id res chain seq x y z
N MET A 1 49.33 24.83 12.58
CA MET A 1 48.04 24.17 12.91
C MET A 1 48.29 22.66 12.90
N ASN A 2 48.11 21.98 14.03
CA ASN A 2 48.65 20.64 14.28
C ASN A 2 48.02 19.57 13.37
N LEU A 3 48.77 19.05 12.39
CA LEU A 3 48.35 18.00 11.45
C LEU A 3 47.83 16.73 12.17
N LYS A 4 48.33 16.46 13.39
CA LYS A 4 47.84 15.37 14.25
C LYS A 4 46.40 15.60 14.74
N LYS A 5 46.01 16.87 14.98
CA LYS A 5 44.63 17.22 15.39
C LYS A 5 43.65 17.17 14.22
N SER A 6 44.10 17.46 12.99
CA SER A 6 43.25 17.36 11.79
C SER A 6 43.00 15.90 11.37
N VAL A 7 43.99 15.01 11.55
CA VAL A 7 43.81 13.57 11.29
C VAL A 7 42.87 12.92 12.31
N LEU A 8 42.98 13.27 13.60
CA LEU A 8 42.05 12.80 14.63
C LEU A 8 40.61 13.31 14.41
N ALA A 9 40.46 14.57 13.98
CA ALA A 9 39.15 15.13 13.65
C ALA A 9 38.54 14.48 12.39
N GLY A 10 39.35 14.15 11.38
CA GLY A 10 38.88 13.45 10.18
C GLY A 10 38.42 12.01 10.47
N MET A 11 39.07 11.31 11.40
CA MET A 11 38.71 9.93 11.75
C MET A 11 37.40 9.84 12.54
N ALA A 12 37.05 10.87 13.32
CA ALA A 12 35.78 10.95 14.04
C ALA A 12 34.57 11.21 13.11
N VAL A 13 34.78 11.94 12.01
CA VAL A 13 33.71 12.24 11.02
C VAL A 13 33.36 11.01 10.17
N VAL A 14 34.32 10.12 9.91
CA VAL A 14 34.09 8.89 9.13
C VAL A 14 33.29 7.84 9.92
N MET A 15 33.40 7.80 11.26
CA MET A 15 32.62 6.86 12.09
C MET A 15 31.13 7.22 12.16
N LEU A 16 30.75 8.49 11.96
CA LEU A 16 29.35 8.92 11.97
C LEU A 16 28.58 8.56 10.68
N LEU A 17 29.29 8.15 9.62
CA LEU A 17 28.67 7.78 8.33
C LEU A 17 28.25 6.30 8.26
N PHE A 18 28.54 5.49 9.29
CA PHE A 18 28.19 4.06 9.35
C PHE A 18 27.02 3.75 10.29
N VAL A 19 26.23 4.74 10.72
CA VAL A 19 24.91 4.48 11.29
C VAL A 19 23.95 4.12 10.16
N GLY A 20 24.17 2.94 9.57
CA GLY A 20 23.23 2.32 8.68
C GLY A 20 21.98 1.96 9.49
N CYS A 21 20.86 2.56 9.12
CA CYS A 21 19.55 2.18 9.64
C CYS A 21 19.12 0.86 8.97
N GLY A 22 19.81 -0.23 9.31
CA GLY A 22 19.33 -1.57 9.02
C GLY A 22 18.35 -1.95 10.11
N GLU A 23 17.07 -1.58 9.96
CA GLU A 23 16.02 -2.15 10.80
C GLU A 23 15.80 -3.60 10.37
N ASP A 24 15.79 -4.52 11.34
CA ASP A 24 15.55 -5.95 11.14
C ASP A 24 14.19 -6.15 10.46
N LYS A 25 14.22 -6.46 9.15
CA LYS A 25 13.02 -6.75 8.35
C LYS A 25 12.39 -8.09 8.73
N GLU A 26 13.16 -8.96 9.36
CA GLU A 26 12.72 -10.30 9.71
C GLU A 26 12.05 -10.33 11.08
N VAL A 27 10.79 -10.78 11.08
CA VAL A 27 10.09 -11.15 12.31
C VAL A 27 10.65 -12.51 12.74
N ALA A 28 11.57 -12.52 13.70
CA ALA A 28 12.17 -13.73 14.26
C ALA A 28 11.21 -14.55 15.16
N GLU A 29 9.95 -14.14 15.24
CA GLU A 29 8.92 -14.80 16.04
C GLU A 29 8.11 -15.78 15.18
N PHE A 30 7.73 -16.92 15.77
CA PHE A 30 6.94 -17.94 15.10
C PHE A 30 5.91 -18.54 16.07
N ASN A 31 4.90 -19.23 15.51
CA ASN A 31 3.89 -20.00 16.23
C ASN A 31 3.12 -19.15 17.26
N LYS A 32 2.61 -18.00 16.81
CA LYS A 32 1.80 -17.09 17.63
C LYS A 32 0.34 -17.19 17.23
N PRO A 33 -0.63 -16.90 18.11
CA PRO A 33 -2.04 -16.93 17.74
C PRO A 33 -2.36 -15.85 16.69
N ALA A 34 -3.37 -16.07 15.85
CA ALA A 34 -3.77 -15.12 14.80
C ALA A 34 -4.02 -13.69 15.33
N LEU A 35 -4.58 -13.56 16.54
CA LEU A 35 -4.82 -12.26 17.18
C LEU A 35 -3.52 -11.50 17.47
N TYR A 36 -2.45 -12.22 17.85
CA TYR A 36 -1.14 -11.61 18.08
C TYR A 36 -0.63 -10.97 16.79
N TRP A 37 -0.61 -11.73 15.68
CA TRP A 37 -0.15 -11.20 14.40
C TRP A 37 -0.98 -10.02 13.93
N TYR A 38 -2.31 -10.11 14.05
CA TYR A 38 -3.21 -8.99 13.76
C TYR A 38 -2.86 -7.72 14.56
N GLN A 39 -2.62 -7.86 15.88
CA GLN A 39 -2.23 -6.74 16.73
C GLN A 39 -0.87 -6.16 16.35
N GLN A 40 0.09 -7.00 15.95
CA GLN A 40 1.41 -6.55 15.50
C GLN A 40 1.36 -5.82 14.16
N ILE A 41 0.51 -6.26 13.22
CA ILE A 41 0.22 -5.52 11.98
C ILE A 41 -0.31 -4.12 12.33
N ALA A 42 -1.33 -4.05 13.17
CA ALA A 42 -1.93 -2.78 13.60
C ALA A 42 -0.90 -1.86 14.27
N ASN A 43 -0.14 -2.40 15.23
CA ASN A 43 0.89 -1.66 15.94
C ASN A 43 1.95 -1.10 14.98
N SER A 44 2.45 -1.92 14.05
CA SER A 44 3.46 -1.51 13.07
C SER A 44 2.95 -0.41 12.14
N ILE A 45 1.70 -0.53 11.66
CA ILE A 45 1.03 0.53 10.89
C ILE A 45 0.96 1.84 11.69
N THR A 46 0.56 1.79 12.96
CA THR A 46 0.45 3.01 13.79
C THR A 46 1.79 3.70 14.05
N HIS A 47 2.89 2.94 14.06
CA HIS A 47 4.25 3.47 14.16
C HIS A 47 4.86 3.84 12.80
N GLY A 48 4.10 3.68 11.71
CA GLY A 48 4.53 4.01 10.35
C GLY A 48 5.53 3.03 9.75
N ASN A 49 5.74 1.87 10.35
CA ASN A 49 6.65 0.83 9.87
C ASN A 49 5.86 -0.21 9.03
N LEU A 50 5.66 0.10 7.74
CA LEU A 50 4.87 -0.77 6.84
C LEU A 50 5.62 -2.03 6.43
N ASP A 51 6.94 -1.97 6.24
CA ASP A 51 7.77 -3.17 5.98
C ASP A 51 7.56 -4.23 7.06
N LYS A 52 7.53 -3.81 8.33
CA LYS A 52 7.29 -4.71 9.45
C LYS A 52 5.83 -5.19 9.53
N ALA A 53 4.87 -4.33 9.18
CA ALA A 53 3.47 -4.72 9.07
C ALA A 53 3.26 -5.80 8.00
N ASP A 54 3.94 -5.68 6.86
CA ASP A 54 3.94 -6.65 5.76
C ASP A 54 4.56 -7.97 6.21
N ALA A 55 5.68 -7.93 6.93
CA ALA A 55 6.31 -9.12 7.49
C ALA A 55 5.37 -9.86 8.47
N TYR A 56 4.70 -9.14 9.38
CA TYR A 56 3.71 -9.73 10.28
C TYR A 56 2.49 -10.30 9.53
N TYR A 57 2.09 -9.69 8.41
CA TYR A 57 1.05 -10.24 7.55
C TYR A 57 1.46 -11.56 6.89
N ILE A 58 2.71 -11.68 6.46
CA ILE A 58 3.24 -12.95 5.93
C ILE A 58 3.12 -14.05 6.99
N SER A 59 3.48 -13.78 8.25
CA SER A 59 3.31 -14.72 9.37
C SER A 59 1.84 -15.06 9.64
N LEU A 60 0.94 -14.07 9.62
CA LEU A 60 -0.50 -14.33 9.77
C LEU A 60 -1.02 -15.23 8.64
N LYS A 61 -0.65 -14.94 7.39
CA LYS A 61 -1.10 -15.66 6.20
C LYS A 61 -0.56 -17.10 6.18
N SER A 62 0.68 -17.32 6.60
CA SER A 62 1.32 -18.65 6.58
C SER A 62 0.78 -19.55 7.69
N GLU A 63 0.61 -19.02 8.91
CA GLU A 63 0.20 -19.80 10.08
C GLU A 63 -1.33 -19.93 10.20
N HIS A 64 -2.07 -18.88 9.82
CA HIS A 64 -3.52 -18.76 10.09
C HIS A 64 -4.32 -18.32 8.87
N MET A 65 -4.07 -18.95 7.71
CA MET A 65 -4.67 -18.58 6.43
C MET A 65 -6.21 -18.49 6.43
N ARG A 66 -6.89 -19.25 7.30
CA ARG A 66 -8.36 -19.28 7.45
C ARG A 66 -8.89 -18.41 8.60
N SER A 67 -8.03 -17.60 9.21
CA SER A 67 -8.44 -16.73 10.32
C SER A 67 -9.51 -15.73 9.88
N PRO A 68 -10.54 -15.49 10.71
CA PRO A 68 -11.52 -14.43 10.46
C PRO A 68 -10.90 -13.01 10.51
N LEU A 69 -9.65 -12.87 10.96
CA LEU A 69 -8.92 -11.60 10.98
C LEU A 69 -8.26 -11.28 9.63
N MET A 70 -8.16 -12.24 8.70
CA MET A 70 -7.53 -12.03 7.40
C MET A 70 -8.14 -10.89 6.57
N PRO A 71 -9.49 -10.78 6.42
CA PRO A 71 -10.09 -9.71 5.62
C PRO A 71 -9.75 -8.32 6.18
N THR A 72 -9.83 -8.15 7.50
CA THR A 72 -9.53 -6.88 8.16
C THR A 72 -8.05 -6.54 8.07
N SER A 73 -7.13 -7.51 8.26
CA SER A 73 -5.69 -7.28 8.08
C SER A 73 -5.35 -6.77 6.68
N LEU A 74 -5.91 -7.41 5.64
CA LEU A 74 -5.72 -6.99 4.24
C LEU A 74 -6.22 -5.57 4.00
N MET A 75 -7.40 -5.25 4.52
CA MET A 75 -7.97 -3.91 4.38
C MET A 75 -7.12 -2.85 5.12
N MET A 76 -6.63 -3.16 6.32
CA MET A 76 -5.74 -2.29 7.08
C MET A 76 -4.46 -1.98 6.31
N LEU A 77 -3.82 -3.00 5.74
CA LEU A 77 -2.61 -2.84 4.92
C LEU A 77 -2.90 -2.03 3.65
N ALA A 78 -3.97 -2.37 2.93
CA ALA A 78 -4.37 -1.61 1.74
C ALA A 78 -4.52 -0.11 2.02
N HIS A 79 -5.21 0.25 3.11
CA HIS A 79 -5.34 1.64 3.54
C HIS A 79 -4.01 2.25 4.00
N ALA A 80 -3.19 1.51 4.74
CA ALA A 80 -1.90 1.99 5.21
C ALA A 80 -0.95 2.33 4.06
N HIS A 81 -0.80 1.43 3.08
CA HIS A 81 -0.01 1.69 1.87
C HIS A 81 -0.59 2.82 1.02
N MET A 82 -1.93 2.91 0.88
CA MET A 82 -2.56 4.04 0.19
C MET A 82 -2.23 5.37 0.87
N ASN A 83 -2.24 5.43 2.20
CA ASN A 83 -1.88 6.63 2.96
C ASN A 83 -0.39 7.00 2.85
N LYS A 84 0.48 6.03 2.53
CA LYS A 84 1.90 6.24 2.23
C LYS A 84 2.19 6.46 0.74
N GLU A 85 1.14 6.61 -0.09
CA GLU A 85 1.25 6.73 -1.54
C GLU A 85 1.88 5.52 -2.25
N GLU A 86 1.89 4.36 -1.59
CA GLU A 86 2.38 3.09 -2.12
C GLU A 86 1.25 2.36 -2.84
N TYR A 87 0.70 3.00 -3.88
CA TYR A 87 -0.54 2.58 -4.53
C TYR A 87 -0.47 1.19 -5.16
N LEU A 88 0.71 0.75 -5.58
CA LEU A 88 0.93 -0.60 -6.09
C LEU A 88 0.72 -1.67 -5.00
N LEU A 89 1.28 -1.43 -3.81
CA LEU A 89 1.09 -2.32 -2.65
C LEU A 89 -0.34 -2.25 -2.12
N ALA A 90 -0.95 -1.07 -2.10
CA ALA A 90 -2.36 -0.93 -1.78
C ALA A 90 -3.25 -1.79 -2.70
N ASN A 91 -3.00 -1.72 -4.02
CA ASN A 91 -3.68 -2.54 -5.01
C ASN A 91 -3.43 -4.04 -4.82
N TYR A 92 -2.20 -4.44 -4.50
CA TYR A 92 -1.87 -5.84 -4.19
C TYR A 92 -2.74 -6.40 -3.05
N TYR A 93 -2.86 -5.66 -1.95
CA TYR A 93 -3.68 -6.10 -0.81
C TYR A 93 -5.17 -6.14 -1.12
N LEU A 94 -5.68 -5.19 -1.90
CA LEU A 94 -7.07 -5.21 -2.37
C LEU A 94 -7.34 -6.39 -3.32
N ASP A 95 -6.37 -6.77 -4.15
CA ASP A 95 -6.46 -7.96 -4.99
C ASP A 95 -6.46 -9.25 -4.20
N GLU A 96 -5.59 -9.38 -3.19
CA GLU A 96 -5.60 -10.53 -2.29
C GLU A 96 -6.93 -10.63 -1.52
N TYR A 97 -7.51 -9.49 -1.11
CA TYR A 97 -8.83 -9.45 -0.50
C TYR A 97 -9.89 -9.97 -1.49
N ASN A 98 -9.93 -9.42 -2.70
CA ASN A 98 -10.92 -9.76 -3.71
C ASN A 98 -10.87 -11.23 -4.16
N LYS A 99 -9.67 -11.83 -4.20
CA LYS A 99 -9.50 -13.25 -4.56
C LYS A 99 -10.10 -14.20 -3.51
N ARG A 100 -10.16 -13.78 -2.24
CA ARG A 100 -10.50 -14.66 -1.11
C ARG A 100 -11.84 -14.34 -0.46
N PHE A 101 -12.22 -13.07 -0.44
CA PHE A 101 -13.32 -12.53 0.37
C PHE A 101 -14.23 -11.57 -0.40
N GLY A 102 -14.02 -11.44 -1.72
CA GLY A 102 -14.80 -10.56 -2.59
C GLY A 102 -16.20 -11.11 -2.85
N GLU A 103 -17.03 -11.17 -1.81
CA GLU A 103 -18.47 -11.37 -1.89
C GLU A 103 -19.15 -10.14 -2.50
N TYR A 104 -20.39 -10.29 -2.96
CA TYR A 104 -21.11 -9.23 -3.69
C TYR A 104 -21.12 -7.87 -2.95
N GLU A 105 -21.36 -7.89 -1.63
CA GLU A 105 -21.48 -6.68 -0.80
C GLU A 105 -20.16 -5.92 -0.62
N SER A 106 -19.02 -6.62 -0.47
CA SER A 106 -17.71 -5.98 -0.26
C SER A 106 -17.02 -5.62 -1.58
N ARG A 107 -17.43 -6.24 -2.68
CA ARG A 107 -16.77 -6.13 -3.99
C ARG A 107 -16.84 -4.73 -4.57
N GLU A 108 -17.97 -4.05 -4.41
CA GLU A 108 -18.13 -2.68 -4.89
C GLU A 108 -17.12 -1.75 -4.24
N TYR A 109 -16.98 -1.82 -2.92
CA TYR A 109 -16.06 -0.98 -2.18
C TYR A 109 -14.60 -1.25 -2.56
N THR A 110 -14.21 -2.51 -2.70
CA THR A 110 -12.82 -2.86 -3.07
C THR A 110 -12.50 -2.48 -4.51
N ASP A 111 -13.41 -2.66 -5.46
CA ASP A 111 -13.23 -2.21 -6.85
C ASP A 111 -13.10 -0.68 -6.91
N PHE A 112 -13.87 0.06 -6.09
CA PHE A 112 -13.71 1.52 -5.94
C PHE A 112 -12.34 1.89 -5.37
N MET A 113 -11.92 1.23 -4.29
CA MET A 113 -10.63 1.49 -3.65
C MET A 113 -9.44 1.20 -4.58
N LYS A 114 -9.54 0.17 -5.41
CA LYS A 114 -8.54 -0.14 -6.43
C LYS A 114 -8.46 0.95 -7.50
N LEU A 115 -9.61 1.39 -8.00
CA LEU A 115 -9.66 2.50 -8.96
C LEU A 115 -9.06 3.78 -8.34
N LYS A 116 -9.40 4.07 -7.08
CA LYS A 116 -8.85 5.20 -6.32
C LYS A 116 -7.32 5.09 -6.19
N ALA A 117 -6.77 3.92 -5.86
CA ALA A 117 -5.33 3.70 -5.81
C ALA A 117 -4.67 3.99 -7.17
N SER A 118 -5.21 3.44 -8.26
CA SER A 118 -4.68 3.66 -9.61
C SER A 118 -4.75 5.13 -10.04
N PHE A 119 -5.85 5.81 -9.73
CA PHE A 119 -6.03 7.23 -10.00
C PHE A 119 -5.00 8.09 -9.27
N LEU A 120 -4.79 7.84 -7.97
CA LEU A 120 -3.82 8.56 -7.15
C LEU A 120 -2.36 8.23 -7.52
N GLY A 121 -2.13 7.06 -8.13
CA GLY A 121 -0.83 6.64 -8.61
C GLY A 121 -0.32 7.37 -9.85
N VAL A 122 -1.16 8.13 -10.55
CA VAL A 122 -0.74 8.96 -11.69
C VAL A 122 0.05 10.17 -11.16
N LYS A 123 1.37 10.18 -11.37
CA LYS A 123 2.27 11.26 -10.95
C LYS A 123 2.72 12.13 -12.11
N ASP A 124 2.96 11.54 -13.27
CA ASP A 124 3.45 12.21 -14.46
C ASP A 124 2.69 11.72 -15.69
N VAL A 125 1.89 12.60 -16.29
CA VAL A 125 0.99 12.26 -17.39
C VAL A 125 1.73 11.62 -18.56
N TYR A 126 2.93 12.11 -18.89
CA TYR A 126 3.69 11.61 -20.05
C TYR A 126 4.34 10.25 -19.78
N LYS A 127 4.58 9.88 -18.53
CA LYS A 127 5.17 8.59 -18.14
C LYS A 127 4.12 7.54 -17.79
N ASP A 128 3.01 7.98 -17.21
CA ASP A 128 1.96 7.11 -16.66
C ASP A 128 0.81 6.87 -17.63
N GLN A 129 1.07 6.98 -18.95
CA GLN A 129 0.06 6.88 -20.00
C GLN A 129 -0.77 5.60 -19.91
N LYS A 130 -0.10 4.47 -19.68
CA LYS A 130 -0.76 3.17 -19.50
C LYS A 130 -1.66 3.16 -18.27
N LEU A 131 -1.18 3.68 -17.14
CA LEU A 131 -1.97 3.75 -15.90
C LEU A 131 -3.22 4.63 -16.10
N ILE A 132 -3.11 5.73 -16.84
CA ILE A 132 -4.25 6.59 -17.17
C ILE A 132 -5.27 5.82 -18.02
N ILE A 133 -4.84 5.20 -19.13
CA ILE A 133 -5.73 4.47 -20.05
C ILE A 133 -6.42 3.31 -19.32
N ASP A 134 -5.67 2.53 -18.54
CA ASP A 134 -6.20 1.39 -17.79
C ASP A 134 -7.18 1.86 -16.69
N SER A 135 -6.90 3.00 -16.05
CA SER A 135 -7.81 3.60 -15.04
C SER A 135 -9.10 4.11 -15.65
N ILE A 136 -9.07 4.69 -16.86
CA ILE A 136 -10.27 5.10 -17.60
C ILE A 136 -11.14 3.88 -17.91
N ALA A 137 -10.54 2.80 -18.41
CA ALA A 137 -11.26 1.56 -18.69
C ALA A 137 -11.89 0.98 -17.41
N THR A 138 -11.14 0.99 -16.31
CA THR A 138 -11.61 0.51 -15.01
C THR A 138 -12.77 1.35 -14.47
N ALA A 139 -12.70 2.68 -14.57
CA ALA A 139 -13.77 3.58 -14.16
C ALA A 139 -15.07 3.34 -14.95
N LYS A 140 -14.98 3.14 -16.27
CA LYS A 140 -16.15 2.81 -17.10
C LYS A 140 -16.76 1.45 -16.72
N VAL A 141 -15.92 0.46 -16.45
CA VAL A 141 -16.39 -0.85 -15.97
C VAL A 141 -17.08 -0.71 -14.61
N TYR A 142 -16.53 0.10 -13.70
CA TYR A 142 -17.12 0.35 -12.39
C TYR A 142 -18.53 0.93 -12.50
N ILE A 143 -18.69 2.02 -13.25
CA ILE A 143 -19.99 2.71 -13.43
C ILE A 143 -21.03 1.76 -14.03
N ASN A 144 -20.64 0.95 -15.01
CA ASN A 144 -21.54 -0.02 -15.64
C ASN A 144 -21.89 -1.18 -14.72
N ARG A 145 -20.95 -1.63 -13.87
CA ARG A 145 -21.13 -2.76 -12.96
C ARG A 145 -21.98 -2.39 -11.74
N TYR A 146 -21.85 -1.16 -11.25
CA TYR A 146 -22.48 -0.69 -10.01
C TYR A 146 -23.40 0.51 -10.26
N PRO A 147 -24.51 0.31 -11.01
CA PRO A 147 -25.48 1.39 -11.22
C PRO A 147 -26.09 1.81 -9.89
N GLY A 148 -26.06 3.13 -9.60
CA GLY A 148 -26.56 3.68 -8.33
C GLY A 148 -25.58 3.58 -7.15
N SER A 149 -24.32 3.23 -7.41
CA SER A 149 -23.27 3.22 -6.39
C SER A 149 -23.19 4.56 -5.64
N PRO A 150 -23.06 4.56 -4.29
CA PRO A 150 -22.75 5.78 -3.53
C PRO A 150 -21.39 6.39 -3.90
N TYR A 151 -20.48 5.62 -4.50
CA TYR A 151 -19.17 6.10 -4.94
C TYR A 151 -19.19 6.64 -6.38
N ALA A 152 -20.27 6.46 -7.14
CA ALA A 152 -20.37 6.88 -8.53
C ALA A 152 -19.95 8.34 -8.76
N PRO A 153 -20.37 9.35 -7.95
CA PRO A 153 -19.93 10.74 -8.15
C PRO A 153 -18.42 10.93 -8.05
N LEU A 154 -17.74 10.16 -7.19
CA LEU A 154 -16.29 10.19 -7.05
C LEU A 154 -15.61 9.52 -8.25
N VAL A 155 -16.17 8.41 -8.73
CA VAL A 155 -15.67 7.70 -9.91
C VAL A 155 -15.82 8.54 -11.17
N ASP A 156 -16.95 9.22 -11.36
CA ASP A 156 -17.16 10.15 -12.46
C ASP A 156 -16.16 11.32 -12.42
N THR A 157 -15.90 11.86 -11.22
CA THR A 157 -14.89 12.90 -11.03
C THR A 157 -13.48 12.40 -11.41
N MET A 158 -13.13 11.18 -11.01
CA MET A 158 -11.86 10.54 -11.40
C MET A 158 -11.80 10.34 -12.92
N LEU A 159 -12.87 9.86 -13.54
CA LEU A 159 -12.96 9.61 -14.98
C LEU A 159 -12.78 10.89 -15.79
N ILE A 160 -13.43 11.99 -15.40
CA ILE A 160 -13.28 13.29 -16.06
C ILE A 160 -11.83 13.77 -15.97
N ARG A 161 -11.19 13.67 -14.79
CA ARG A 161 -9.79 14.06 -14.61
C ARG A 161 -8.83 13.21 -15.41
N LEU A 162 -9.06 11.89 -15.48
CA LEU A 162 -8.26 10.99 -16.30
C LEU A 162 -8.40 11.30 -17.80
N HIS A 163 -9.59 11.65 -18.29
CA HIS A 163 -9.79 12.09 -19.67
C HIS A 163 -9.08 13.41 -19.97
N MET A 164 -9.07 14.36 -19.02
CA MET A 164 -8.28 15.59 -19.16
C MET A 164 -6.77 15.28 -19.26
N SER A 165 -6.26 14.34 -18.44
CA SER A 165 -4.88 13.88 -18.56
C SER A 165 -4.61 13.17 -19.88
N GLN A 166 -5.54 12.34 -20.36
CA GLN A 166 -5.42 11.63 -21.64
C GLN A 166 -5.31 12.60 -22.83
N TYR A 167 -5.98 13.75 -22.77
CA TYR A 167 -5.90 14.77 -23.83
C TYR A 167 -4.50 15.40 -23.98
N LEU A 168 -3.66 15.30 -22.94
CA LEU A 168 -2.29 15.83 -22.95
C LEU A 168 -1.25 14.81 -23.46
N LEU A 169 -1.65 13.56 -23.72
CA LEU A 169 -0.78 12.50 -24.25
C LEU A 169 -0.51 12.69 -25.75
#